data_AF-A0A6I2VG58-F1
#
_entry.id   AF-A0A6I2VG58-F1
#
_cell.length_a   1.000
_cell.length_b   1.000
_cell.length_c   1.000
_cell.angle_alpha   90.00
_cell.angle_beta   90.00
_cell.angle_gamma   90.00
#
_symmetry.space_group_name_H-M   'P 1'
#
loop_
_entity.id
_entity.type
_entity.pdbx_description
1 polymer ?
#
loop_
_entity_poly.entity_id
_entity_poly.type
_entity_poly.pdbx_seq_one_letter_code
_entity_poly.pdbx_strand_id
1 'polypeptide(L)'
;MSTHSERHSVATQLSLRTAVVALGGNAITLEGQPGTYDEMLANCQSMVKSIAQMCEAGWRVVITHGNGPQVGNLAVQQDEAERLVPGQPLCALGAMTQG
;
A
#
# COMPACT_ATOMS: atom_id res chain seq x y z
N MET A 1 50.81 13.80 24.16
CA MET A 1 50.64 14.23 22.76
C MET A 1 50.10 13.04 21.99
N SER A 2 48.80 12.76 22.10
CA SER A 2 47.72 13.36 21.29
C SER A 2 47.73 12.80 19.86
N THR A 3 46.88 11.81 19.59
CA THR A 3 45.66 11.88 18.73
C THR A 3 45.98 11.50 17.28
N HIS A 4 45.56 10.36 16.74
CA HIS A 4 44.21 10.04 16.22
C HIS A 4 44.21 8.51 16.00
N SER A 5 43.36 7.64 16.57
CA SER A 5 41.90 7.60 16.59
C SER A 5 41.24 7.79 15.22
N GLU A 6 41.71 7.10 14.20
CA GLU A 6 40.82 6.69 13.10
C GLU A 6 40.03 5.46 13.57
N ARG A 7 39.01 5.75 14.37
CA ARG A 7 37.86 4.87 14.54
C ARG A 7 37.13 4.86 13.21
N HIS A 8 37.60 4.05 12.27
CA HIS A 8 36.69 3.42 11.32
C HIS A 8 35.78 2.53 12.15
N SER A 9 34.73 3.16 12.67
CA SER A 9 33.57 2.50 13.24
C SER A 9 33.08 1.54 12.17
N VAL A 10 33.44 0.28 12.36
CA VAL A 10 32.72 -0.88 11.83
C VAL A 10 31.32 -0.82 12.46
N ALA A 11 30.54 0.18 12.06
CA ALA A 11 29.11 0.10 12.11
C ALA A 11 28.80 -0.95 11.07
N THR A 12 28.78 -2.21 11.51
CA THR A 12 28.18 -3.34 10.81
C THR A 12 27.02 -2.79 10.02
N GLN A 13 27.17 -2.76 8.70
CA GLN A 13 26.12 -2.41 7.78
C GLN A 13 25.10 -3.55 7.94
N LEU A 14 24.27 -3.46 8.98
CA LEU A 14 23.26 -4.47 9.32
C LEU A 14 22.42 -4.57 8.06
N SER A 15 22.53 -5.70 7.36
CA SER A 15 21.71 -5.92 6.18
C SER A 15 20.26 -5.85 6.65
N LEU A 16 19.57 -4.75 6.34
CA LEU A 16 18.15 -4.62 6.66
C LEU A 16 17.46 -5.80 6.00
N ARG A 17 16.81 -6.63 6.83
CA ARG A 17 16.06 -7.76 6.32
C ARG A 17 14.91 -7.20 5.49
N THR A 18 14.75 -7.71 4.27
CA THR A 18 13.70 -7.22 3.37
C THR A 18 12.47 -8.12 3.51
N ALA A 19 11.32 -7.50 3.71
CA ALA A 19 10.03 -8.17 3.72
C ALA A 19 9.14 -7.61 2.59
N VAL A 20 8.48 -8.50 1.85
CA VAL A 20 7.42 -8.13 0.90
C VAL A 20 6.09 -8.44 1.57
N VAL A 21 5.27 -7.42 1.76
CA VAL A 21 3.97 -7.51 2.41
C VAL A 21 2.89 -7.33 1.35
N ALA A 22 2.08 -8.36 1.14
CA ALA A 22 0.95 -8.34 0.21
C ALA A 22 -0.36 -8.12 0.98
N LEU A 23 -0.94 -6.93 0.82
CA LEU A 23 -2.24 -6.57 1.39
C LEU A 23 -3.35 -7.04 0.44
N GLY A 24 -4.39 -7.70 0.95
CA GLY A 24 -5.55 -8.04 0.13
C GLY A 24 -6.32 -6.78 -0.28
N GLY A 25 -6.93 -6.75 -1.47
CA GLY A 25 -7.84 -5.64 -1.84
C GLY A 25 -9.05 -5.54 -0.92
N ASN A 26 -9.45 -6.67 -0.33
CA ASN A 26 -10.48 -6.76 0.71
C ASN A 26 -10.03 -6.20 2.06
N ALA A 27 -8.75 -5.88 2.22
CA ALA A 27 -8.23 -5.22 3.42
C ALA A 27 -8.38 -3.69 3.33
N ILE A 28 -8.62 -3.14 2.12
CA ILE A 28 -8.95 -1.74 1.90
C ILE A 28 -10.47 -1.53 2.00
N THR A 29 -11.27 -2.46 1.46
CA THR A 29 -12.73 -2.46 1.57
C THR A 29 -13.19 -3.78 2.18
N LEU A 30 -13.67 -3.77 3.41
CA LEU A 30 -14.09 -4.98 4.12
C LEU A 30 -15.43 -5.50 3.57
N GLU A 31 -15.67 -6.80 3.75
CA GLU A 31 -16.94 -7.41 3.38
C GLU A 31 -18.11 -6.74 4.12
N GLY A 32 -19.16 -6.37 3.36
CA GLY A 32 -20.34 -5.69 3.89
C GLY A 32 -20.19 -4.18 4.09
N GLN A 33 -19.01 -3.58 3.86
CA GLN A 33 -18.87 -2.13 3.84
C GLN A 33 -19.34 -1.55 2.50
N PRO A 34 -20.03 -0.39 2.50
CA PRO A 34 -20.31 0.38 1.29
C PRO A 34 -19.05 0.79 0.52
N GLY A 35 -17.91 0.90 1.22
CA GLY A 35 -16.65 1.30 0.61
C GLY A 35 -16.54 2.82 0.46
N THR A 36 -17.01 3.55 1.47
CA THR A 36 -16.82 5.01 1.53
C THR A 36 -15.34 5.34 1.71
N TYR A 37 -14.95 6.56 1.34
CA TYR A 37 -13.59 7.06 1.52
C TYR A 37 -13.12 6.91 2.98
N ASP A 38 -13.97 7.29 3.95
CA ASP A 38 -13.62 7.25 5.37
C ASP A 38 -13.41 5.82 5.88
N GLU A 39 -14.25 4.86 5.44
CA GLU A 39 -14.07 3.45 5.76
C GLU A 39 -12.76 2.90 5.18
N MET A 40 -12.49 3.20 3.89
CA MET A 40 -11.26 2.77 3.23
C MET A 40 -10.03 3.36 3.91
N LEU A 41 -10.08 4.64 4.29
CA LEU A 41 -8.99 5.30 5.01
C LEU A 41 -8.76 4.66 6.38
N ALA A 42 -9.82 4.39 7.14
CA ALA A 42 -9.72 3.76 8.46
C ALA A 42 -9.11 2.34 8.37
N ASN A 43 -9.53 1.56 7.37
CA ASN A 43 -8.98 0.23 7.12
C ASN A 43 -7.49 0.31 6.77
N CYS A 44 -7.10 1.23 5.88
CA CYS A 44 -5.70 1.50 5.54
C CYS A 44 -4.86 1.90 6.76
N GLN A 45 -5.36 2.82 7.59
CA GLN A 45 -4.70 3.23 8.82
C GLN A 45 -4.48 2.06 9.79
N SER A 46 -5.42 1.12 9.85
CA SER A 46 -5.27 -0.10 10.66
C SER A 46 -4.11 -0.96 10.16
N MET A 47 -4.04 -1.21 8.85
CA MET A 47 -2.97 -2.01 8.24
C MET A 47 -1.59 -1.36 8.42
N VAL A 48 -1.51 -0.04 8.26
CA VAL A 48 -0.25 0.71 8.36
C VAL A 48 0.38 0.60 9.76
N LYS A 49 -0.40 0.40 10.83
CA LYS A 49 0.15 0.21 12.19
C LYS A 49 1.11 -0.97 12.27
N SER A 50 0.74 -2.11 11.69
CA SER A 50 1.59 -3.31 11.68
C SER A 50 2.84 -3.10 10.81
N ILE A 51 2.69 -2.40 9.68
CA ILE A 51 3.82 -2.08 8.81
C ILE A 51 4.80 -1.14 9.49
N ALA A 52 4.30 -0.12 10.21
CA ALA A 52 5.12 0.81 10.97
C ALA A 52 5.98 0.06 12.02
N GLN A 53 5.40 -0.90 12.74
CA GLN A 53 6.12 -1.75 13.69
C GLN A 53 7.24 -2.56 13.02
N MET A 54 7.04 -3.04 11.78
CA MET A 54 8.11 -3.71 11.02
C MET A 54 9.24 -2.74 10.66
N CYS A 55 8.91 -1.53 10.23
CA CYS A 55 9.90 -0.50 9.94
C CYS A 55 10.72 -0.12 11.20
N GLU A 56 10.05 0.07 12.34
CA GLU A 56 10.69 0.34 13.64
C GLU A 56 11.60 -0.80 14.09
N ALA A 57 11.25 -2.05 13.76
CA ALA A 57 12.06 -3.23 14.01
C ALA A 57 13.24 -3.41 13.02
N GLY A 58 13.48 -2.44 12.13
CA GLY A 58 14.63 -2.44 11.21
C GLY A 58 14.44 -3.27 9.94
N TRP A 59 13.19 -3.50 9.52
CA TRP A 59 12.90 -4.13 8.22
C TRP A 59 12.87 -3.10 7.10
N ARG A 60 13.39 -3.49 5.93
CA ARG A 60 13.06 -2.84 4.67
C ARG A 60 11.75 -3.47 4.15
N VAL A 61 10.67 -2.71 4.17
CA VAL A 61 9.36 -3.20 3.74
C VAL A 61 9.05 -2.79 2.31
N VAL A 62 8.64 -3.75 1.48
CA VAL A 62 8.00 -3.52 0.18
C VAL A 62 6.53 -3.86 0.34
N ILE A 63 5.65 -2.92 0.02
CA ILE A 63 4.19 -3.11 0.13
C ILE A 63 3.65 -3.35 -1.27
N THR A 64 2.73 -4.30 -1.37
CA THR A 64 1.91 -4.54 -2.56
C THR A 64 0.46 -4.69 -2.10
N HIS A 65 -0.49 -4.45 -2.99
CA HIS A 65 -1.89 -4.68 -2.66
C HIS A 65 -2.69 -5.24 -3.84
N GLY A 66 -3.79 -5.93 -3.54
CA GLY A 66 -4.85 -6.19 -4.51
C GLY A 66 -5.80 -5.00 -4.63
N ASN A 67 -6.51 -4.88 -5.75
CA ASN A 67 -7.45 -3.78 -6.01
C ASN A 67 -8.85 -4.26 -6.47
N GLY A 68 -9.19 -5.54 -6.27
CA GLY A 68 -10.41 -6.16 -6.79
C GLY A 68 -11.71 -5.39 -6.49
N PRO A 69 -12.03 -5.10 -5.21
CA PRO A 69 -13.20 -4.30 -4.87
C PRO A 69 -13.17 -2.89 -5.48
N GLN A 70 -11.99 -2.26 -5.53
CA GLN A 70 -11.82 -0.89 -6.01
C GLN A 70 -12.03 -0.79 -7.52
N VAL A 71 -11.41 -1.69 -8.29
CA VAL A 71 -11.58 -1.74 -9.75
C VAL A 71 -13.00 -2.17 -10.13
N GLY A 72 -13.62 -3.05 -9.34
CA GLY A 72 -15.02 -3.45 -9.52
C GLY A 72 -15.98 -2.28 -9.34
N ASN A 73 -15.84 -1.53 -8.25
CA ASN A 73 -16.66 -0.35 -7.99
C ASN A 73 -16.47 0.72 -9.07
N LEU A 74 -15.23 0.96 -9.51
CA LEU A 74 -14.95 1.91 -10.57
C LEU A 74 -15.55 1.45 -11.92
N ALA A 75 -15.53 0.15 -12.22
CA ALA A 75 -16.16 -0.38 -13.43
C ALA A 75 -17.68 -0.15 -13.43
N VAL A 76 -18.35 -0.36 -12.30
CA VAL A 76 -19.78 -0.04 -12.14
C VAL A 76 -20.02 1.45 -12.38
N GLN A 77 -19.19 2.33 -11.80
CA GLN A 77 -19.32 3.78 -12.00
C GLN A 77 -19.17 4.19 -13.46
N GLN A 78 -18.27 3.54 -14.21
CA GLN A 78 -18.06 3.84 -15.63
C GLN A 78 -19.24 3.37 -16.48
N ASP A 79 -19.76 2.17 -16.22
CA ASP A 79 -20.92 1.62 -16.92
C ASP A 79 -22.17 2.52 -16.75
N GLU A 80 -22.42 2.96 -15.51
CA GLU A 80 -23.53 3.88 -15.20
C GLU A 80 -23.37 5.29 -15.81
N ALA A 81 -22.12 5.71 -16.05
CA ALA A 81 -21.79 7.03 -16.61
C ALA A 81 -21.64 7.05 -18.13
N GLU A 82 -21.70 5.90 -18.82
CA GLU A 82 -21.37 5.73 -20.24
C GLU A 82 -22.12 6.71 -21.16
N ARG A 83 -23.38 7.05 -20.84
CA ARG A 83 -24.18 8.01 -21.63
C ARG A 83 -23.67 9.46 -21.54
N LEU A 84 -22.88 9.78 -20.52
CA LEU A 84 -22.35 11.12 -20.24
C LEU A 84 -20.89 11.22 -20.64
N VAL A 85 -20.11 10.18 -20.30
CA VAL A 85 -18.67 10.11 -20.54
C VAL A 85 -18.33 8.68 -20.96
N PRO A 86 -17.63 8.48 -22.09
CA PRO A 86 -17.23 7.14 -22.52
C PRO A 86 -16.37 6.44 -21.47
N GLY A 87 -16.72 5.18 -21.21
CA GLY A 87 -15.97 4.29 -20.36
C GLY A 87 -14.59 3.97 -20.92
N GLN A 88 -13.73 3.51 -20.02
CA GLN A 88 -12.35 3.14 -20.23
C GLN A 88 -12.22 1.62 -20.10
N PRO A 89 -11.26 1.00 -20.81
CA PRO A 89 -11.04 -0.43 -20.70
C PRO A 89 -10.58 -0.81 -19.29
N LEU A 90 -10.84 -2.06 -18.89
CA LEU A 90 -10.52 -2.56 -17.56
C LEU A 90 -9.04 -2.39 -17.16
N CYS A 91 -8.10 -2.44 -18.11
CA CYS A 91 -6.69 -2.18 -17.84
C CYS A 91 -6.42 -0.75 -17.37
N ALA A 92 -7.14 0.24 -17.90
CA ALA A 92 -7.06 1.62 -17.47
C ALA A 92 -7.70 1.80 -16.08
N LEU A 93 -8.80 1.09 -15.79
CA LEU A 93 -9.41 1.10 -14.45
C LEU A 93 -8.49 0.46 -13.40
N GLY A 94 -7.82 -0.62 -13.78
CA GLY A 94 -6.75 -1.21 -12.97
C GLY A 94 -5.66 -0.19 -12.65
N ALA A 95 -5.27 0.61 -13.65
CA ALA A 95 -4.32 1.70 -13.43
C ALA A 95 -4.89 2.83 -12.55
N MET A 96 -6.16 3.19 -12.68
CA MET A 96 -6.77 4.22 -11.82
C MET A 96 -6.85 3.81 -10.34
N THR A 97 -6.73 2.52 -10.05
CA THR A 97 -6.88 1.95 -8.70
C THR A 97 -5.56 1.42 -8.13
N GLN A 98 -4.43 1.74 -8.76
CA GLN A 98 -3.08 1.39 -8.31
C GLN A 98 -2.53 2.36 -7.24
N GLY A 99 -1.58 1.90 -6.43
CA GLY A 99 -0.89 2.68 -5.40
C GLY A 99 0.32 1.97 -4.79
#